data_AF-A0AAN5ICD1-F1
#
_entry.id   AF-A0AAN5ICD1-F1
#
_cell.length_a   1.000
_cell.length_b   1.000
_cell.length_c   1.000
_cell.angle_alpha   90.00
_cell.angle_beta   90.00
_cell.angle_gamma   90.00
#
_symmetry.space_group_name_H-M   'P 1'
#
loop_
_entity.id
_entity.type
_entity.pdbx_description
1 polymer ?
#
loop_
_entity_poly.entity_id
_entity_poly.type
_entity_poly.pdbx_seq_one_letter_code
_entity_poly.pdbx_strand_id
1 'polypeptide(L)'
;MTTPVDPFAHWYSSPLEGGDWMVGGSLIVLSLFFVPLYILVIFVFIGAEKEVIGFRYLISMGVADILCMIQYSFINGVAILSKSRLFYIDYTWFACCFHLPLIAWSRLLAVFSPHSFRLQSRRTSYSLCLLIGWISPLILECATHFQPFITTFYFEPAIYGLANDNFAKVAIFILMRHRIILRGTSNRFMNVKRK
;
A
#
# COMPACT_ATOMS: atom_id res chain seq x y z
N MET A 1 -15.43 -31.64 -16.53
CA MET A 1 -15.24 -30.28 -16.00
C MET A 1 -15.60 -30.29 -14.53
N THR A 2 -14.63 -30.56 -13.66
CA THR A 2 -14.79 -30.35 -12.22
C THR A 2 -14.60 -28.86 -11.98
N THR A 3 -15.67 -28.14 -11.64
CA THR A 3 -15.53 -26.78 -11.12
C THR A 3 -14.57 -26.85 -9.93
N PRO A 4 -13.45 -26.10 -9.92
CA PRO A 4 -12.62 -26.05 -8.75
C PRO A 4 -13.49 -25.54 -7.61
N VAL A 5 -13.71 -26.38 -6.60
CA VAL A 5 -14.44 -26.00 -5.39
C VAL A 5 -13.64 -24.86 -4.78
N ASP A 6 -14.24 -23.68 -4.76
CA ASP A 6 -13.63 -22.49 -4.18
C ASP A 6 -13.29 -22.76 -2.71
N PRO A 7 -11.99 -22.75 -2.33
CA PRO A 7 -11.57 -23.13 -0.99
C PRO A 7 -12.10 -22.17 0.08
N PHE A 8 -12.55 -20.96 -0.31
CA PHE A 8 -13.03 -19.93 0.61
C PHE A 8 -14.55 -19.80 0.64
N ALA A 9 -15.30 -20.66 -0.07
CA ALA A 9 -16.76 -20.58 -0.16
C ALA A 9 -17.46 -20.53 1.21
N HIS A 10 -16.92 -21.23 2.22
CA HIS A 10 -17.44 -21.23 3.60
C HIS A 10 -17.26 -19.88 4.32
N TRP A 11 -16.21 -19.13 4.01
CA TRP A 11 -15.95 -17.82 4.64
C TRP A 11 -16.97 -16.77 4.19
N TYR A 12 -17.43 -16.85 2.93
CA TYR A 12 -18.43 -15.94 2.38
C TYR A 12 -19.82 -16.12 3.00
N SER A 13 -20.14 -17.31 3.50
CA SER A 13 -21.41 -17.61 4.17
C SER A 13 -21.33 -17.52 5.70
N SER A 14 -20.13 -17.34 6.26
CA SER A 14 -19.96 -17.20 7.71
C SER A 14 -20.41 -15.82 8.18
N PRO A 15 -20.96 -15.70 9.40
CA PRO A 15 -21.24 -14.39 9.97
C PRO A 15 -19.95 -13.58 10.14
N LEU A 16 -20.10 -12.25 10.22
CA LEU A 16 -18.98 -11.35 10.49
C LEU A 16 -18.40 -11.62 11.88
N GLU A 17 -17.12 -11.91 11.95
CA GLU A 17 -16.40 -12.08 13.20
C GLU A 17 -15.83 -10.73 13.71
N GLY A 18 -15.46 -10.67 14.98
CA GLY A 18 -14.85 -9.46 15.56
C GLY A 18 -13.56 -9.02 14.84
N GLY A 19 -12.80 -9.98 14.29
CA GLY A 19 -11.61 -9.70 13.48
C GLY A 19 -11.95 -8.97 12.17
N ASP A 20 -13.03 -9.38 11.49
CA ASP A 20 -13.49 -8.75 10.25
C ASP A 20 -13.91 -7.30 10.51
N TRP A 21 -14.63 -7.06 11.62
CA TRP A 21 -15.00 -5.71 12.06
C TRP A 21 -13.81 -4.82 12.35
N MET A 22 -12.79 -5.35 13.04
CA MET A 22 -11.58 -4.60 13.34
C MET A 22 -10.80 -4.25 12.07
N VAL A 23 -10.57 -5.22 11.17
CA VAL A 23 -9.79 -5.00 9.96
C VAL A 23 -10.55 -4.13 8.98
N GLY A 24 -11.76 -4.55 8.58
CA GLY A 24 -12.56 -3.80 7.62
C GLY A 24 -12.93 -2.41 8.12
N GLY A 25 -13.30 -2.29 9.40
CA GLY A 25 -13.61 -1.02 10.03
C GLY A 25 -12.41 -0.09 10.13
N SER A 26 -11.24 -0.60 10.55
CA SER A 26 -10.03 0.25 10.63
C SER A 26 -9.57 0.75 9.27
N LEU A 27 -9.66 -0.07 8.21
CA LEU A 27 -9.37 0.36 6.84
C LEU A 27 -10.31 1.48 6.38
N ILE A 28 -11.62 1.34 6.59
CA ILE A 28 -12.57 2.40 6.23
C ILE A 28 -12.27 3.71 7.00
N VAL A 29 -12.01 3.62 8.30
CA VAL A 29 -11.68 4.79 9.13
C VAL A 29 -10.38 5.46 8.66
N LEU A 30 -9.35 4.68 8.36
CA LEU A 30 -8.09 5.19 7.82
C LEU A 30 -8.33 5.92 6.49
N SER A 31 -9.09 5.33 5.57
CA SER A 31 -9.41 5.97 4.30
C SER A 31 -10.15 7.30 4.49
N LEU A 32 -11.17 7.32 5.36
CA LEU A 32 -11.94 8.53 5.66
C LEU A 32 -11.10 9.65 6.29
N PHE A 33 -10.02 9.31 7.00
CA PHE A 33 -9.11 10.29 7.58
C PHE A 33 -8.03 10.76 6.60
N PHE A 34 -7.37 9.82 5.93
CA PHE A 34 -6.21 10.12 5.07
C PHE A 34 -6.59 10.70 3.71
N VAL A 35 -7.72 10.30 3.12
CA VAL A 35 -8.14 10.86 1.82
C VAL A 35 -8.36 12.38 1.90
N PRO A 36 -9.11 12.94 2.87
CA PRO A 36 -9.22 14.39 3.04
C PRO A 36 -7.88 15.07 3.30
N LEU A 37 -7.00 14.43 4.07
CA LEU A 37 -5.66 14.96 4.36
C LEU A 37 -4.82 15.06 3.07
N TYR A 38 -4.83 14.04 2.22
CA TYR A 38 -4.15 14.08 0.93
C TYR A 38 -4.76 15.12 -0.02
N ILE A 39 -6.09 15.27 -0.03
CA ILE A 39 -6.76 16.33 -0.81
C ILE A 39 -6.27 17.71 -0.36
N LEU A 40 -6.16 17.95 0.95
CA LEU A 40 -5.61 19.19 1.50
C LEU A 40 -4.15 19.41 1.06
N VAL A 41 -3.32 18.36 1.11
CA VAL A 41 -1.92 18.43 0.67
C VAL A 41 -1.82 18.79 -0.82
N ILE A 42 -2.62 18.16 -1.67
CA ILE A 42 -2.67 18.49 -3.11
C ILE A 42 -3.11 19.94 -3.32
N PHE A 43 -4.13 20.39 -2.58
CA PHE A 43 -4.60 21.77 -2.67
C PHE A 43 -3.47 22.78 -2.37
N VAL A 44 -2.67 22.52 -1.34
CA VAL A 44 -1.48 23.34 -1.03
C VAL A 44 -0.44 23.28 -2.16
N PHE A 45 -0.18 22.09 -2.72
CA PHE A 45 0.78 21.94 -3.81
C PHE A 45 0.36 22.64 -5.09
N ILE A 46 -0.93 22.70 -5.41
CA ILE A 46 -1.45 23.44 -6.57
C ILE A 46 -1.15 24.95 -6.43
N GLY A 47 -1.19 25.49 -5.21
CA GLY A 47 -0.79 26.88 -4.95
C GLY A 47 0.70 27.13 -5.26
N ALA A 48 1.56 26.17 -4.92
CA ALA A 48 3.01 26.32 -4.99
C ALA A 48 3.66 25.80 -6.30
N GLU A 49 2.94 25.06 -7.15
CA GLU A 49 3.50 24.44 -8.36
C GLU A 49 3.99 25.43 -9.45
N LYS A 50 3.57 26.69 -9.35
CA LYS A 50 4.00 27.77 -10.24
C LYS A 50 5.44 28.18 -9.95
N GLU A 51 5.86 28.10 -8.68
CA GLU A 51 7.17 28.52 -8.20
C GLU A 51 8.15 27.34 -8.17
N VAL A 52 7.72 26.19 -7.65
CA VAL A 52 8.58 25.02 -7.46
C VAL A 52 8.08 23.86 -8.34
N ILE A 53 8.86 23.56 -9.37
CA ILE A 53 8.56 22.54 -10.39
C ILE A 53 8.38 21.14 -9.77
N GLY A 54 9.10 20.85 -8.68
CA GLY A 54 8.99 19.59 -7.95
C GLY A 54 7.58 19.29 -7.43
N PHE A 55 6.78 20.33 -7.12
CA PHE A 55 5.40 20.11 -6.67
C PHE A 55 4.50 19.51 -7.75
N ARG A 56 4.82 19.70 -9.04
CA ARG A 56 4.04 19.09 -10.15
C ARG A 56 4.07 17.57 -10.08
N TYR A 57 5.23 17.00 -9.77
CA TYR A 57 5.41 15.55 -9.57
C TYR A 57 4.73 15.06 -8.29
N LEU A 58 4.78 15.87 -7.23
CA LEU A 58 4.13 15.57 -5.95
C LEU A 58 2.60 15.63 -6.04
N ILE A 59 2.04 16.50 -6.89
CA ILE A 59 0.60 16.51 -7.18
C ILE A 59 0.19 15.18 -7.81
N SER A 60 0.90 14.73 -8.84
CA SER A 60 0.59 13.46 -9.51
C SER A 60 0.72 12.26 -8.56
N MET A 61 1.76 12.23 -7.72
CA MET A 61 1.90 11.22 -6.66
C MET A 61 0.79 11.30 -5.63
N GLY A 62 0.38 12.49 -5.20
CA GLY A 62 -0.73 12.66 -4.27
C GLY A 62 -2.04 12.11 -4.83
N VAL A 63 -2.29 12.28 -6.13
CA VAL A 63 -3.46 11.66 -6.79
C VAL A 63 -3.34 10.14 -6.76
N ALA A 64 -2.15 9.58 -7.03
CA ALA A 64 -1.91 8.14 -6.93
C ALA A 64 -2.13 7.63 -5.50
N ASP A 65 -1.66 8.34 -4.47
CA ASP A 65 -1.86 7.99 -3.06
C ASP A 65 -3.35 8.01 -2.67
N ILE A 66 -4.13 8.99 -3.15
CA ILE A 66 -5.59 9.02 -2.91
C ILE A 66 -6.25 7.80 -3.56
N LEU A 67 -5.95 7.50 -4.82
CA LEU A 67 -6.52 6.34 -5.50
C LEU A 67 -6.09 5.03 -4.81
N CYS A 68 -4.85 4.94 -4.34
CA CYS A 68 -4.35 3.82 -3.56
C CYS A 68 -5.10 3.69 -2.22
N MET A 69 -5.37 4.79 -1.51
CA MET A 69 -6.18 4.76 -0.27
C MET A 69 -7.64 4.37 -0.54
N ILE A 70 -8.24 4.81 -1.64
CA ILE A 70 -9.59 4.38 -2.01
C ILE A 70 -9.58 2.88 -2.32
N GLN A 71 -8.60 2.41 -3.08
CA GLN A 71 -8.53 1.03 -3.52
C GLN A 71 -8.14 0.07 -2.39
N TYR A 72 -6.99 0.26 -1.77
CA TYR A 72 -6.45 -0.66 -0.77
C TYR A 72 -7.09 -0.54 0.60
N SER A 73 -7.69 0.61 0.90
CA SER A 73 -8.28 0.87 2.21
C SER A 73 -9.80 0.83 2.13
N PHE A 74 -10.43 1.70 1.35
CA PHE A 74 -11.89 1.78 1.33
C PHE A 74 -12.54 0.56 0.66
N ILE A 75 -12.15 0.22 -0.58
CA ILE A 75 -12.76 -0.90 -1.32
C ILE A 75 -12.46 -2.23 -0.62
N ASN A 76 -11.23 -2.47 -0.18
CA ASN A 76 -10.89 -3.69 0.56
C ASN A 76 -11.60 -3.77 1.92
N GLY A 77 -11.71 -2.64 2.64
CA GLY A 77 -12.46 -2.57 3.90
C GLY A 77 -13.94 -2.90 3.71
N VAL A 78 -14.56 -2.37 2.65
CA VAL A 78 -15.94 -2.71 2.26
C VAL A 78 -16.03 -4.19 1.89
N ALA A 79 -15.14 -4.72 1.06
CA ALA A 79 -15.14 -6.12 0.62
C ALA A 79 -15.07 -7.13 1.79
N ILE A 80 -14.29 -6.80 2.83
CA ILE A 80 -14.19 -7.61 4.05
C ILE A 80 -15.52 -7.58 4.82
N LEU A 81 -16.09 -6.40 5.04
CA LEU A 81 -17.34 -6.25 5.81
C LEU A 81 -18.57 -6.75 5.07
N SER A 82 -18.59 -6.68 3.74
CA SER A 82 -19.68 -7.20 2.91
C SER A 82 -19.53 -8.68 2.60
N LYS A 83 -18.42 -9.32 2.98
CA LYS A 83 -18.08 -10.70 2.60
C LYS A 83 -18.32 -10.91 1.10
N SER A 84 -17.72 -10.06 0.25
CA SER A 84 -17.95 -10.13 -1.20
C SER A 84 -16.66 -9.95 -1.98
N ARG A 85 -16.51 -10.71 -3.07
CA ARG A 85 -15.44 -10.48 -4.04
C ARG A 85 -15.73 -9.24 -4.86
N LEU A 86 -14.80 -8.29 -4.83
CA LEU A 86 -14.83 -7.13 -5.71
C LEU A 86 -13.74 -7.27 -6.76
N PHE A 87 -14.10 -6.90 -7.99
CA PHE A 87 -13.13 -6.85 -9.09
C PHE A 87 -12.07 -5.79 -8.79
N TYR A 88 -10.82 -6.15 -9.00
CA TYR A 88 -9.68 -5.44 -8.44
C TYR A 88 -8.46 -5.54 -9.37
N ILE A 89 -7.89 -4.39 -9.70
CA ILE A 89 -6.73 -4.22 -10.57
C ILE A 89 -5.71 -3.39 -9.76
N ASP A 90 -4.59 -3.98 -9.36
CA ASP A 90 -3.49 -3.39 -8.56
C ASP A 90 -2.79 -2.15 -9.15
N TYR A 91 -3.34 -1.57 -10.21
CA TYR A 91 -2.86 -0.40 -10.95
C TYR A 91 -2.36 0.73 -10.08
N THR A 92 -3.13 1.12 -9.06
CA THR A 92 -2.84 2.32 -8.27
C THR A 92 -1.57 2.14 -7.43
N TRP A 93 -1.29 0.92 -6.97
CA TRP A 93 -0.06 0.61 -6.25
C TRP A 93 1.16 0.68 -7.16
N PHE A 94 1.07 0.07 -8.36
CA PHE A 94 2.13 0.19 -9.35
C PHE A 94 2.35 1.66 -9.74
N ALA A 95 1.29 2.45 -9.89
CA ALA A 95 1.38 3.88 -10.14
C ALA A 95 2.14 4.61 -9.03
N CYS A 96 1.84 4.36 -7.76
CA CYS A 96 2.61 4.91 -6.62
C CYS A 96 4.10 4.52 -6.72
N CYS A 97 4.39 3.24 -6.97
CA CYS A 97 5.76 2.76 -7.09
C CYS A 97 6.55 3.41 -8.22
N PHE A 98 5.92 3.74 -9.35
CA PHE A 98 6.57 4.41 -10.49
C PHE A 98 6.73 5.92 -10.27
N HIS A 99 5.87 6.56 -9.48
CA HIS A 99 6.01 7.97 -9.13
C HIS A 99 7.18 8.23 -8.17
N LEU A 100 7.52 7.29 -7.28
CA LEU A 100 8.66 7.42 -6.36
C LEU A 100 10.02 7.67 -7.08
N PRO A 101 10.48 6.81 -8.03
CA PRO A 101 11.71 7.05 -8.76
C PRO A 101 11.60 8.28 -9.68
N LEU A 102 10.40 8.60 -10.20
CA LEU A 102 10.19 9.82 -10.98
C LEU A 102 10.42 11.09 -10.13
N ILE A 103 9.93 11.11 -8.89
CA ILE A 103 10.20 12.20 -7.94
C ILE A 103 11.69 12.25 -7.60
N ALA A 104 12.30 11.11 -7.28
CA ALA A 104 13.74 11.05 -6.98
C ALA A 104 14.59 11.58 -8.15
N TRP A 105 14.25 11.20 -9.38
CA TRP A 105 14.86 11.71 -10.60
C TRP A 105 14.71 13.23 -10.73
N SER A 106 13.51 13.77 -10.47
CA SER A 106 13.30 15.23 -10.53
C SER A 106 14.17 16.00 -9.53
N ARG A 107 14.42 15.43 -8.34
CA ARG A 107 15.30 16.03 -7.33
C ARG A 107 16.77 15.93 -7.73
N LEU A 108 17.16 14.80 -8.31
CA LEU A 108 18.51 14.60 -8.83
C LEU A 108 18.83 15.59 -9.95
N LEU A 109 17.88 15.81 -10.87
CA LEU A 109 18.00 16.76 -11.97
C LEU A 109 18.12 18.20 -11.48
N ALA A 110 17.42 18.56 -10.40
CA ALA A 110 17.52 19.88 -9.78
C ALA A 110 18.93 20.16 -9.21
N VAL A 111 19.65 19.13 -8.75
CA VAL A 111 21.01 19.24 -8.24
C VAL A 111 22.03 19.29 -9.37
N PHE A 112 21.94 18.38 -10.34
CA PHE A 112 22.95 18.29 -11.41
C PHE A 112 22.77 19.31 -12.52
N SER A 113 21.55 19.76 -12.80
CA SER A 113 21.27 20.74 -13.87
C SER A 113 20.20 21.74 -13.45
N PRO A 114 20.49 22.62 -12.47
CA PRO A 114 19.51 23.55 -11.91
C PRO A 114 18.96 24.54 -12.95
N HIS A 115 19.79 24.96 -13.91
CA HIS A 115 19.36 25.89 -14.96
C HIS A 115 18.31 25.24 -15.89
N SER A 116 18.59 24.03 -16.39
CA SER A 116 17.67 23.28 -17.24
C SER A 116 16.39 22.91 -16.48
N PHE A 117 16.51 22.52 -15.21
CA PHE A 117 15.37 22.18 -14.37
C PHE A 117 14.43 23.37 -14.21
N ARG A 118 14.93 24.57 -13.92
CA ARG A 118 14.12 25.80 -13.77
C ARG A 118 13.37 26.19 -15.05
N LEU A 119 13.89 25.85 -16.22
CA LEU A 119 13.26 26.15 -17.51
C LEU A 119 12.25 25.08 -17.95
N GLN A 120 12.09 24.00 -17.17
CA GLN A 120 11.21 22.91 -17.55
C GLN A 120 9.74 23.35 -17.62
N SER A 121 9.16 23.18 -18.81
CA SER A 121 7.78 23.53 -19.07
C SER A 121 6.80 22.68 -18.23
N ARG A 122 5.62 23.24 -17.94
CA ARG A 122 4.54 22.50 -17.26
C ARG A 122 4.12 21.27 -18.05
N ARG A 123 3.99 21.42 -19.38
CA ARG A 123 3.61 20.34 -20.29
C ARG A 123 4.57 19.16 -20.17
N THR A 124 5.88 19.41 -20.24
CA THR A 124 6.91 18.36 -20.11
C THR A 124 6.80 17.65 -18.76
N SER A 125 6.58 18.40 -17.68
CA SER A 125 6.48 17.83 -16.32
C SER A 125 5.28 16.88 -16.20
N TYR A 126 4.09 17.32 -16.65
CA TYR A 126 2.87 16.51 -16.63
C TYR A 126 2.89 15.36 -17.63
N SER A 127 3.51 15.53 -18.81
CA SER A 127 3.72 14.45 -19.76
C SER A 127 4.61 13.35 -19.20
N LEU A 128 5.67 13.70 -18.44
CA LEU A 128 6.50 12.71 -17.75
C LEU A 128 5.71 11.97 -16.67
N CYS A 129 4.89 12.68 -15.90
CA CYS A 129 4.00 12.06 -14.92
C CYS A 129 3.01 11.09 -15.58
N LEU A 130 2.39 11.50 -16.70
CA LEU A 130 1.46 10.66 -17.45
C LEU A 130 2.13 9.40 -18.01
N LEU A 131 3.26 9.57 -18.71
CA LEU A 131 3.94 8.45 -19.38
C LEU A 131 4.58 7.49 -18.37
N ILE A 132 5.36 8.01 -17.43
CA ILE A 132 6.14 7.20 -16.50
C ILE A 132 5.30 6.79 -15.29
N GLY A 133 4.52 7.72 -14.73
CA GLY A 133 3.77 7.50 -13.49
C GLY A 133 2.43 6.78 -13.69
N TRP A 134 1.82 6.82 -14.87
CA TRP A 134 0.49 6.23 -15.11
C TRP A 134 0.50 5.19 -16.23
N ILE A 135 1.03 5.50 -17.42
CA ILE A 135 0.98 4.58 -18.56
C ILE A 135 1.93 3.38 -18.37
N SER A 136 3.18 3.62 -17.95
CA SER A 136 4.15 2.54 -17.71
C SER A 136 3.68 1.50 -16.69
N PRO A 137 3.14 1.89 -15.51
CA PRO A 137 2.62 0.92 -14.56
C PRO A 137 1.38 0.18 -15.09
N LEU A 138 0.51 0.82 -15.88
CA LEU A 138 -0.62 0.14 -16.51
C LEU A 138 -0.16 -0.96 -17.47
N ILE A 139 0.86 -0.67 -18.28
CA ILE A 139 1.46 -1.65 -19.20
C ILE A 139 2.07 -2.81 -18.42
N LEU A 140 2.82 -2.50 -17.36
CA LEU A 140 3.46 -3.51 -16.52
C LEU A 140 2.42 -4.43 -15.86
N GLU A 141 1.38 -3.85 -15.29
CA GLU A 141 0.30 -4.59 -14.66
C GLU A 141 -0.43 -5.49 -15.65
N CYS A 142 -0.83 -4.96 -16.81
CA CYS A 142 -1.42 -5.76 -17.88
C CYS A 142 -0.50 -6.93 -18.25
N ALA A 143 0.81 -6.68 -18.41
CA ALA A 143 1.79 -7.70 -18.74
C ALA A 143 1.91 -8.77 -17.64
N THR A 144 1.83 -8.40 -16.36
CA THR A 144 1.87 -9.35 -15.24
C THR A 144 0.61 -10.20 -15.15
N HIS A 145 -0.57 -9.65 -15.48
CA HIS A 145 -1.82 -10.41 -15.47
C HIS A 145 -1.96 -11.40 -16.63
N PHE A 146 -1.23 -11.20 -17.73
CA PHE A 146 -1.15 -12.20 -18.80
C PHE A 146 -0.25 -13.40 -18.43
N GLN A 147 0.41 -13.39 -17.27
CA GLN A 147 1.22 -14.51 -16.82
C GLN A 147 0.38 -15.54 -16.06
N PRO A 148 0.61 -16.85 -16.27
CA PRO A 148 -0.19 -17.92 -15.67
C PRO A 148 -0.09 -18.01 -14.14
N PHE A 149 0.84 -17.29 -13.52
CA PHE A 149 1.06 -17.29 -12.06
C PHE A 149 0.34 -16.15 -11.31
N ILE A 150 -0.18 -15.10 -11.99
CA ILE A 150 -1.00 -14.02 -11.39
C ILE A 150 -2.34 -13.96 -12.14
N THR A 151 -3.27 -14.85 -11.80
CA THR A 151 -4.53 -15.01 -12.54
C THR A 151 -5.74 -14.31 -11.90
N THR A 152 -5.56 -13.59 -10.79
CA THR A 152 -6.69 -13.05 -10.02
C THR A 152 -6.80 -11.54 -10.15
N PHE A 153 -7.74 -11.09 -10.99
CA PHE A 153 -8.25 -9.70 -11.05
C PHE A 153 -9.29 -9.42 -9.95
N TYR A 154 -9.15 -10.04 -8.80
CA TYR A 154 -10.08 -9.85 -7.69
C TYR A 154 -9.31 -9.88 -6.38
N PHE A 155 -9.75 -9.02 -5.47
CA PHE A 155 -9.29 -9.05 -4.10
C PHE A 155 -9.99 -10.21 -3.39
N GLU A 156 -9.23 -11.12 -2.78
CA GLU A 156 -9.74 -12.25 -2.00
C GLU A 156 -9.73 -11.89 -0.50
N PRO A 157 -10.85 -11.43 0.07
CA PRO A 157 -10.87 -10.90 1.44
C PRO A 157 -10.58 -11.99 2.49
N ALA A 158 -10.88 -13.24 2.17
CA ALA A 158 -10.64 -14.40 3.04
C ALA A 158 -9.15 -14.66 3.31
N ILE A 159 -8.25 -14.26 2.39
CA ILE A 159 -6.80 -14.44 2.54
C ILE A 159 -6.19 -13.35 3.43
N TYR A 160 -6.75 -12.13 3.39
CA TYR A 160 -6.19 -10.94 4.01
C TYR A 160 -6.84 -10.55 5.35
N GLY A 161 -7.87 -11.27 5.79
CA GLY A 161 -8.35 -11.16 7.16
C GLY A 161 -7.23 -11.51 8.14
N LEU A 162 -7.16 -10.80 9.27
CA LEU A 162 -6.27 -11.11 10.40
C LEU A 162 -6.39 -12.56 10.93
N ALA A 163 -7.32 -13.35 10.39
CA ALA A 163 -7.57 -14.75 10.68
C ALA A 163 -6.59 -15.74 10.04
N ASN A 164 -5.82 -15.35 9.00
CA ASN A 164 -4.86 -16.28 8.39
C ASN A 164 -3.59 -16.45 9.24
N ASP A 165 -3.12 -15.36 9.85
CA ASP A 165 -2.07 -15.42 10.86
C ASP A 165 -2.72 -15.48 12.24
N ASN A 166 -2.58 -16.62 12.92
CA ASN A 166 -2.87 -16.71 14.35
C ASN A 166 -2.00 -15.70 15.11
N PHE A 167 -2.46 -14.46 15.22
CA PHE A 167 -1.75 -13.35 15.87
C PHE A 167 -1.41 -13.73 17.32
N ALA A 168 -2.28 -14.51 17.96
CA ALA A 168 -2.04 -15.12 19.25
C ALA A 168 -0.79 -16.02 19.27
N LYS A 169 -0.57 -16.87 18.25
CA LYS A 169 0.62 -17.73 18.16
C LYS A 169 1.89 -16.91 17.96
N VAL A 170 1.86 -15.86 17.13
CA VAL A 170 3.01 -14.98 16.89
C VAL A 170 3.33 -14.15 18.14
N ALA A 171 2.32 -13.57 18.79
CA ALA A 171 2.49 -12.82 20.03
C ALA A 171 3.00 -13.69 21.18
N ILE A 172 2.46 -14.91 21.35
CA ILE A 172 2.94 -15.90 22.32
C ILE A 172 4.39 -16.30 22.01
N PHE A 173 4.75 -16.52 20.74
CA PHE A 173 6.12 -16.84 20.34
C PHE A 173 7.10 -15.72 20.68
N ILE A 174 6.75 -14.46 20.39
CA ILE A 174 7.57 -13.28 20.72
C ILE A 174 7.74 -13.14 22.24
N LEU A 175 6.65 -13.30 23.00
CA LEU A 175 6.67 -13.22 24.46
C LEU A 175 7.50 -14.36 25.09
N MET A 176 7.39 -15.59 24.57
CA MET A 176 8.22 -16.71 25.02
C MET A 176 9.69 -16.48 24.69
N ARG A 177 10.02 -16.01 23.48
CA ARG A 177 11.41 -15.70 23.09
C ARG A 177 12.02 -14.62 23.99
N HIS A 178 11.27 -13.57 24.30
CA HIS A 178 11.72 -12.50 25.19
C HIS A 178 11.96 -13.02 26.63
N ARG A 179 11.07 -13.89 27.14
CA ARG A 179 11.21 -14.50 28.47
C ARG A 179 12.44 -15.41 28.58
N ILE A 180 12.79 -16.15 27.52
CA ILE A 180 13.99 -17.01 27.48
C ILE A 180 15.28 -16.17 27.50
N ILE A 181 15.33 -15.07 26.74
CA ILE A 181 16.49 -14.17 26.69
C ILE A 181 16.74 -13.50 28.06
N LEU A 182 15.67 -13.06 28.74
CA LEU A 182 15.76 -12.49 30.09
C LEU A 182 16.21 -13.52 31.13
N ARG A 183 15.76 -14.78 31.03
CA ARG A 183 16.24 -15.87 31.91
C ARG A 183 17.71 -16.23 31.65
N GLY A 184 18.13 -16.24 30.39
CA GLY A 184 19.51 -16.53 29.99
C GLY A 184 20.50 -15.45 30.43
N THR A 185 20.12 -14.17 30.36
CA THR A 185 20.92 -13.05 30.84
C THR A 185 21.00 -13.02 32.38
N SER A 186 19.90 -13.28 33.08
CA SER A 186 19.90 -13.42 34.55
C SER A 186 20.86 -14.52 35.03
N ASN A 187 20.88 -15.69 34.38
CA ASN A 187 21.80 -16.77 34.75
C ASN A 187 23.26 -16.46 34.42
N ARG A 188 23.52 -15.68 33.36
CA ARG A 188 24.88 -15.25 33.01
C ARG A 188 25.44 -14.24 34.02
N PHE A 189 24.61 -13.33 34.54
CA PHE A 189 25.01 -12.40 35.62
C PHE A 189 25.27 -13.09 36.97
N MET A 190 24.52 -14.15 37.30
CA MET A 190 24.74 -14.90 38.54
C MET A 190 26.01 -15.76 38.53
N ASN A 191 26.48 -16.19 37.35
CA ASN A 191 27.73 -16.96 37.22
C ASN A 191 29.00 -16.09 37.22
N VAL A 192 28.91 -14.80 36.88
CA VAL A 192 30.07 -13.88 36.93
C VAL A 192 30.44 -13.49 38.37
N LYS A 193 29.50 -13.57 39.33
CA LYS A 193 29.78 -13.29 40.75
C LYS A 193 30.35 -14.47 41.55
N ARG A 194 30.61 -15.63 40.92
CA ARG A 194 31.14 -16.85 41.57
C ARG A 194 32.57 -17.21 41.12
N LYS A 195 33.34 -16.25 40.62
CA LYS A 195 34.79 -16.40 40.43
C LYS A 195 35.52 -15.36 41.25
#